data_AF-Q7MJ23-F1
#
_entry.id   AF-Q7MJ23-F1
#
_cell.length_a   1.000
_cell.length_b   1.000
_cell.length_c   1.000
_cell.angle_alpha   90.00
_cell.angle_beta   90.00
_cell.angle_gamma   90.00
#
_symmetry.space_group_name_H-M   'P 1'
#
loop_
_entity.id
_entity.type
_entity.pdbx_description
1 polymer ?
#
loop_
_entity_poly.entity_id
_entity_poly.type
_entity_poly.pdbx_seq_one_letter_code
_entity_poly.pdbx_strand_id
1 'polypeptide(L)'
;MTKLKMMPLVAMISAGLVGCGGSSGGGGGGGAPKETIFTFAFAAPNLISEASAKIDSCTIYARREDGNGDKKVLTYQPAVSAQLTGDKVVGFYSDKNGVRQGDLIYPSGTTLKFVLEKIPTDGYFTYQLLDASGTVFTANSFSYDFLKDNNLRNATFSMNREAVSNCNKNGNFSIVSRTDLKYEATVSGGLEYNFISQVAQESKPTYSIDSLDVKAVGTKIESTVLVQYKDVAKTELHQYGIRDWSNVSPLPLVGMNDSSPILNPTSFNYDTLEISVLVGDYSYEVAKLPKTTTKFYHPLAPKTETWAYSVSVDKPINGWSVALNQKMYEETNWDISIDPSVYYDLNVLPITHLVNSSTIDTGFTFSETDYGFSRIAYRSESNSGGLHRVTHKIFTTLSSEVVVPELFYYTFDENVKQDLKVSAASGYSQSLVIALPGSDLDSYDFVSLFSHGDITDLKIDHDGLVISEVDIEKVNTDTQKSNFMVLVK
;
A
#
# COMPACT_ATOMS: atom_id res chain seq x y z
N MET A 1 -43.38 -15.38 -5.76
CA MET A 1 -43.60 -13.92 -5.72
C MET A 1 -42.29 -13.27 -5.30
N THR A 2 -41.76 -12.47 -6.21
CA THR A 2 -40.70 -11.45 -6.13
C THR A 2 -39.70 -11.45 -4.97
N LYS A 3 -38.44 -11.69 -5.37
CA LYS A 3 -37.17 -11.36 -4.71
C LYS A 3 -37.13 -9.88 -4.28
N LEU A 4 -36.69 -9.62 -3.04
CA LEU A 4 -36.09 -8.36 -2.64
C LEU A 4 -34.61 -8.64 -2.36
N LYS A 5 -33.79 -8.37 -3.39
CA LYS A 5 -32.35 -8.23 -3.25
C LYS A 5 -32.12 -6.92 -2.50
N MET A 6 -31.56 -6.99 -1.29
CA MET A 6 -30.98 -5.84 -0.62
C MET A 6 -29.64 -5.54 -1.28
N MET A 7 -29.56 -4.41 -1.97
CA MET A 7 -28.30 -3.80 -2.40
C MET A 7 -27.66 -3.10 -1.19
N PRO A 8 -26.33 -3.17 -1.00
CA PRO A 8 -25.64 -2.27 -0.10
C PRO A 8 -25.71 -0.84 -0.64
N LEU A 9 -26.13 0.07 0.24
CA LEU A 9 -26.33 1.49 -0.02
C LEU A 9 -24.97 2.17 -0.29
N VAL A 10 -24.65 2.44 -1.56
CA VAL A 10 -23.68 3.48 -1.92
C VAL A 10 -24.47 4.79 -1.98
N ALA A 11 -24.40 5.59 -0.92
CA ALA A 11 -24.92 6.95 -0.93
C ALA A 11 -24.22 7.84 0.11
N MET A 12 -23.65 8.92 -0.41
CA MET A 12 -23.42 10.22 0.25
C MET A 12 -22.24 10.34 1.23
N ILE A 13 -21.06 10.59 0.66
CA ILE A 13 -20.19 11.62 1.24
C ILE A 13 -20.50 12.95 0.54
N SER A 14 -20.93 13.86 1.39
CA SER A 14 -21.46 15.20 1.21
C SER A 14 -20.54 16.16 0.46
N ALA A 15 -21.16 16.89 -0.46
CA ALA A 15 -20.74 18.21 -0.90
C ALA A 15 -20.58 19.15 0.31
N GLY A 16 -19.49 19.92 0.32
CA GLY A 16 -19.19 20.84 1.41
C GLY A 16 -18.09 21.84 1.07
N LEU A 17 -18.19 22.53 -0.07
CA LEU A 17 -17.63 23.88 -0.19
C LEU A 17 -18.69 24.80 -0.77
N VAL A 18 -19.24 25.60 0.14
CA VAL A 18 -20.28 26.59 -0.06
C VAL A 18 -19.68 27.79 -0.80
N GLY A 19 -20.13 28.02 -2.02
CA GLY A 19 -19.95 29.25 -2.77
C GLY A 19 -21.33 29.83 -3.09
N CYS A 20 -21.70 30.88 -2.36
CA CYS A 20 -22.95 31.60 -2.46
C CYS A 20 -23.17 32.23 -3.85
N GLY A 21 -24.33 32.00 -4.46
CA GLY A 21 -24.86 32.90 -5.50
C GLY A 21 -25.66 32.24 -6.63
N GLY A 22 -26.96 32.56 -6.69
CA GLY A 22 -27.68 32.69 -7.96
C GLY A 22 -28.71 31.61 -8.29
N SER A 23 -29.93 31.80 -7.78
CA SER A 23 -31.14 31.20 -8.36
C SER A 23 -31.35 31.68 -9.79
N SER A 24 -31.53 30.77 -10.75
CA SER A 24 -32.59 30.84 -11.78
C SER A 24 -32.51 29.65 -12.74
N GLY A 25 -33.70 29.10 -13.08
CA GLY A 25 -33.99 28.61 -14.42
C GLY A 25 -33.55 27.20 -14.81
N GLY A 26 -34.47 26.23 -14.65
CA GLY A 26 -35.05 25.47 -15.77
C GLY A 26 -34.17 24.59 -16.65
N GLY A 27 -34.65 23.36 -16.89
CA GLY A 27 -34.30 22.60 -18.09
C GLY A 27 -33.97 21.16 -17.81
N GLY A 28 -34.98 20.29 -17.97
CA GLY A 28 -34.75 18.85 -18.10
C GLY A 28 -33.85 18.58 -19.30
N GLY A 29 -32.72 17.94 -19.05
CA GLY A 29 -31.89 17.28 -20.05
C GLY A 29 -31.51 15.94 -19.46
N GLY A 30 -31.89 14.84 -20.11
CA GLY A 30 -31.35 13.53 -19.80
C GLY A 30 -29.84 13.59 -19.96
N GLY A 31 -29.14 13.76 -18.85
CA GLY A 31 -27.69 13.81 -18.83
C GLY A 31 -27.16 12.49 -19.38
N ALA A 32 -26.23 12.57 -20.32
CA ALA A 32 -25.41 11.43 -20.71
C ALA A 32 -24.86 10.74 -19.43
N PRO A 33 -24.65 9.41 -19.46
CA PRO A 33 -24.09 8.72 -18.31
C PRO A 33 -22.85 9.47 -17.79
N LYS A 34 -22.79 9.69 -16.48
CA LYS A 34 -21.66 10.39 -15.87
C LYS A 34 -20.41 9.54 -16.08
N GLU A 35 -19.50 10.00 -16.95
CA GLU A 35 -18.22 9.34 -17.21
C GLU A 35 -17.26 9.56 -16.05
N THR A 36 -16.60 8.49 -15.62
CA THR A 36 -15.56 8.51 -14.60
C THR A 36 -14.20 8.56 -15.26
N ILE A 37 -13.63 9.77 -15.28
CA ILE A 37 -12.31 10.03 -15.89
C ILE A 37 -11.21 9.75 -14.87
N PHE A 38 -10.26 8.90 -15.27
CA PHE A 38 -8.98 8.68 -14.60
C PHE A 38 -7.90 9.54 -15.25
N THR A 39 -7.00 10.10 -14.44
CA THR A 39 -5.89 10.95 -14.87
C THR A 39 -4.60 10.40 -14.28
N PHE A 40 -3.75 9.83 -15.13
CA PHE A 40 -2.43 9.36 -14.75
C PHE A 40 -1.39 10.40 -15.17
N ALA A 41 -0.62 10.88 -14.21
CA ALA A 41 0.57 11.69 -14.43
C ALA A 41 1.81 10.80 -14.32
N PHE A 42 2.95 11.34 -14.76
CA PHE A 42 4.20 10.60 -14.72
C PHE A 42 5.34 11.46 -14.16
N ALA A 43 6.30 10.83 -13.50
CA ALA A 43 7.50 11.48 -12.98
C ALA A 43 8.74 10.59 -13.12
N ALA A 44 9.90 11.21 -13.34
CA ALA A 44 11.17 10.51 -13.42
C ALA A 44 11.84 10.48 -12.02
N PRO A 45 12.39 9.33 -11.58
CA PRO A 45 13.13 9.22 -10.33
C PRO A 45 14.52 9.87 -10.45
N ASN A 46 15.00 10.47 -9.36
CA ASN A 46 16.35 10.99 -9.25
C ASN A 46 16.91 10.80 -7.85
N LEU A 47 18.07 10.15 -7.75
CA LEU A 47 18.79 9.93 -6.50
C LEU A 47 19.81 11.05 -6.30
N ILE A 48 19.59 11.86 -5.27
CA ILE A 48 20.47 12.99 -4.94
C ILE A 48 20.92 12.91 -3.48
N SER A 49 21.91 13.73 -3.10
CA SER A 49 22.31 13.83 -1.69
C SER A 49 21.17 14.40 -0.85
N GLU A 50 21.03 13.94 0.39
CA GLU A 50 20.03 14.48 1.32
C GLU A 50 20.22 15.99 1.56
N ALA A 51 21.48 16.45 1.59
CA ALA A 51 21.80 17.87 1.72
C ALA A 51 21.28 18.70 0.54
N SER A 52 21.47 18.21 -0.70
CA SER A 52 20.94 18.86 -1.91
C SER A 52 19.41 18.91 -1.89
N ALA A 53 18.75 17.79 -1.57
CA ALA A 53 17.30 17.74 -1.47
C ALA A 53 16.74 18.76 -0.46
N LYS A 54 17.42 18.93 0.68
CA LYS A 54 17.06 19.92 1.69
C LYS A 54 17.21 21.35 1.19
N ILE A 55 18.32 21.68 0.50
CA ILE A 55 18.56 23.01 -0.07
C ILE A 55 17.47 23.36 -1.09
N ASP A 56 17.14 22.41 -1.97
CA ASP A 56 16.15 22.63 -3.04
C ASP A 56 14.69 22.47 -2.56
N SER A 57 14.51 22.02 -1.31
CA SER A 57 13.22 21.68 -0.71
C SER A 57 12.46 20.61 -1.50
N CYS A 58 13.19 19.61 -2.02
CA CYS A 58 12.61 18.48 -2.73
C CYS A 58 11.84 17.56 -1.79
N THR A 59 10.69 17.06 -2.22
CA THR A 59 9.99 15.95 -1.56
C THR A 59 10.86 14.72 -1.52
N ILE A 60 10.92 14.07 -0.36
CA ILE A 60 11.63 12.82 -0.13
C ILE A 60 10.62 11.68 -0.24
N TYR A 61 10.94 10.72 -1.10
CA TYR A 61 10.09 9.55 -1.37
C TYR A 61 10.65 8.29 -0.71
N ALA A 62 11.97 8.17 -0.68
CA ALA A 62 12.66 7.12 0.05
C ALA A 62 14.06 7.59 0.44
N ARG A 63 14.60 7.04 1.53
CA ARG A 63 15.96 7.28 1.99
C ARG A 63 16.80 6.05 1.69
N ARG A 64 18.02 6.25 1.17
CA ARG A 64 18.95 5.18 0.81
C ARG A 64 20.35 5.56 1.28
N GLU A 65 21.15 4.55 1.60
CA GLU A 65 22.59 4.73 1.76
C GLU A 65 23.27 4.22 0.48
N ASP A 66 24.25 4.95 -0.02
CA ASP A 66 25.07 4.46 -1.12
C ASP A 66 26.18 3.51 -0.62
N GLY A 67 26.92 2.90 -1.56
CA GLY A 67 27.99 1.96 -1.23
C GLY A 67 29.15 2.55 -0.40
N ASN A 68 29.19 3.88 -0.23
CA ASN A 68 30.17 4.58 0.60
C ASN A 68 29.59 5.01 1.96
N GLY A 69 28.31 4.73 2.22
CA GLY A 69 27.60 5.15 3.44
C GLY A 69 27.09 6.59 3.40
N ASP A 70 27.13 7.27 2.24
CA ASP A 70 26.57 8.61 2.11
C ASP A 70 25.04 8.55 2.04
N LYS A 71 24.37 9.43 2.79
CA LYS A 71 22.91 9.54 2.79
C LYS A 71 22.40 10.12 1.47
N LYS A 72 21.68 9.29 0.71
CA LYS A 72 20.95 9.67 -0.50
C LYS A 72 19.46 9.64 -0.25
N VAL A 73 18.74 10.41 -1.05
CA VAL A 73 17.28 10.40 -1.07
C VAL A 73 16.77 10.26 -2.49
N LEU A 74 15.69 9.51 -2.64
CA LEU A 74 14.91 9.43 -3.85
C LEU A 74 13.98 10.64 -3.92
N THR A 75 14.12 11.38 -5.01
CA THR A 75 13.22 12.46 -5.41
C THR A 75 12.55 12.12 -6.74
N TYR A 76 11.48 12.82 -7.06
CA TYR A 76 10.82 12.71 -8.36
C TYR A 76 10.66 14.08 -9.01
N GLN A 77 10.85 14.10 -10.33
CA GLN A 77 10.73 15.26 -11.19
C GLN A 77 9.56 15.02 -12.16
N PRO A 78 8.54 15.89 -12.20
CA PRO A 78 7.42 15.75 -13.12
C PRO A 78 7.89 15.62 -14.57
N ALA A 79 7.24 14.73 -15.31
CA ALA A 79 7.47 14.62 -16.74
C ALA A 79 7.20 15.94 -17.45
N VAL A 80 7.95 16.22 -18.50
CA VAL A 80 7.62 17.28 -19.47
C VAL A 80 6.97 16.67 -20.72
N SER A 81 6.18 17.44 -21.45
CA SER A 81 5.45 16.95 -22.64
C SER A 81 6.36 16.28 -23.68
N ALA A 82 7.62 16.72 -23.79
CA ALA A 82 8.60 16.12 -24.71
C ALA A 82 9.00 14.68 -24.34
N GLN A 83 8.78 14.24 -23.09
CA GLN A 83 9.03 12.87 -22.64
C GLN A 83 7.80 11.96 -22.80
N LEU A 84 6.62 12.54 -23.04
CA LEU A 84 5.33 11.85 -23.07
C LEU A 84 4.69 11.85 -24.47
N THR A 85 5.51 11.85 -25.51
CA THR A 85 5.03 11.76 -26.89
C THR A 85 4.36 10.40 -27.13
N GLY A 86 3.44 10.35 -28.11
CA GLY A 86 2.61 9.16 -28.34
C GLY A 86 3.37 7.90 -28.75
N ASP A 87 4.61 8.03 -29.22
CA ASP A 87 5.51 6.90 -29.48
C ASP A 87 6.22 6.39 -28.21
N LYS A 88 6.15 7.11 -27.09
CA LYS A 88 6.77 6.74 -25.81
C LYS A 88 5.77 6.29 -24.76
N VAL A 89 4.59 6.90 -24.75
CA VAL A 89 3.52 6.56 -23.83
C VAL A 89 2.23 6.33 -24.59
N VAL A 90 1.63 5.17 -24.36
CA VAL A 90 0.38 4.77 -25.01
C VAL A 90 -0.53 4.08 -24.02
N GLY A 91 -1.81 4.41 -24.04
CA GLY A 91 -2.88 3.72 -23.34
C GLY A 91 -3.83 3.03 -24.31
N PHE A 92 -4.51 1.97 -23.89
CA PHE A 92 -5.55 1.30 -24.67
C PHE A 92 -6.43 0.44 -23.77
N TYR A 93 -7.61 0.09 -24.29
CA TYR A 93 -8.51 -0.86 -23.66
C TYR A 93 -8.32 -2.25 -24.24
N SER A 94 -8.57 -3.28 -23.45
CA SER A 94 -8.71 -4.66 -23.93
C SER A 94 -9.99 -5.28 -23.41
N ASP A 95 -10.53 -6.25 -24.16
CA ASP A 95 -11.68 -7.03 -23.71
C ASP A 95 -11.29 -8.14 -22.72
N LYS A 96 -12.30 -8.93 -22.32
CA LYS A 96 -12.15 -10.08 -21.42
C LYS A 96 -11.20 -11.17 -21.92
N ASN A 97 -10.91 -11.22 -23.21
CA ASN A 97 -9.96 -12.18 -23.80
C ASN A 97 -8.58 -11.55 -23.99
N GLY A 98 -8.38 -10.32 -23.51
CA GLY A 98 -7.14 -9.57 -23.64
C GLY A 98 -6.95 -8.93 -25.02
N VAL A 99 -7.94 -8.99 -25.92
CA VAL A 99 -7.82 -8.42 -27.27
C VAL A 99 -7.99 -6.91 -27.20
N ARG A 100 -7.07 -6.15 -27.81
CA ARG A 100 -7.12 -4.68 -27.80
C ARG A 100 -8.38 -4.16 -28.52
N GLN A 101 -9.02 -3.15 -27.93
CA GLN A 101 -10.25 -2.53 -28.42
C GLN A 101 -10.06 -1.02 -28.63
N GLY A 102 -10.66 -0.50 -29.69
CA GLY A 102 -10.67 0.94 -30.01
C GLY A 102 -9.31 1.52 -30.40
N ASP A 103 -9.26 2.85 -30.41
CA ASP A 103 -8.05 3.61 -30.74
C ASP A 103 -7.08 3.71 -29.56
N LEU A 104 -5.80 3.92 -29.88
CA LEU A 104 -4.78 4.23 -28.90
C LEU A 104 -5.04 5.58 -28.23
N ILE A 105 -4.83 5.63 -26.93
CA ILE A 105 -4.96 6.81 -26.07
C ILE A 105 -3.57 7.37 -25.84
N TYR A 106 -3.38 8.64 -26.16
CA TYR A 106 -2.09 9.31 -25.99
C TYR A 106 -2.17 10.38 -24.90
N PRO A 107 -1.05 10.70 -24.22
CA PRO A 107 -1.03 11.79 -23.27
C PRO A 107 -1.45 13.13 -23.90
N SER A 108 -2.21 13.91 -23.13
CA SER A 108 -2.48 15.32 -23.43
C SER A 108 -1.68 16.17 -22.45
N GLY A 109 -0.64 16.83 -22.96
CA GLY A 109 0.34 17.52 -22.13
C GLY A 109 1.16 16.53 -21.31
N THR A 110 1.01 16.57 -19.98
CA THR A 110 1.76 15.71 -19.04
C THR A 110 0.94 14.57 -18.44
N THR A 111 -0.29 14.36 -18.91
CA THR A 111 -1.22 13.40 -18.34
C THR A 111 -1.84 12.48 -19.38
N LEU A 112 -1.99 11.20 -19.04
CA LEU A 112 -2.79 10.23 -19.78
C LEU A 112 -4.18 10.16 -19.13
N LYS A 113 -5.24 10.38 -19.93
CA LYS A 113 -6.63 10.38 -19.44
C LYS A 113 -7.43 9.29 -20.13
N PHE A 114 -8.18 8.52 -19.35
CA PHE A 114 -9.05 7.46 -19.85
C PHE A 114 -10.36 7.42 -19.05
N VAL A 115 -11.35 6.70 -19.55
CA VAL A 115 -12.71 6.65 -18.99
C VAL A 115 -12.99 5.22 -18.54
N LEU A 116 -13.37 5.06 -17.27
CA LEU A 116 -13.63 3.74 -16.66
C LEU A 116 -14.72 2.98 -17.42
N GLU A 117 -15.82 3.64 -17.76
CA GLU A 117 -16.97 3.03 -18.44
C GLU A 117 -16.69 2.65 -19.91
N LYS A 118 -15.52 3.02 -20.45
CA LYS A 118 -15.06 2.61 -21.79
C LYS A 118 -14.19 1.35 -21.75
N ILE A 119 -13.78 0.89 -20.57
CA ILE A 119 -13.17 -0.43 -20.41
C ILE A 119 -14.28 -1.47 -20.66
N PRO A 120 -14.11 -2.40 -21.61
CA PRO A 120 -15.06 -3.50 -21.79
C PRO A 120 -15.28 -4.28 -20.51
N THR A 121 -16.46 -4.87 -20.33
CA THR A 121 -16.74 -5.76 -19.19
C THR A 121 -15.70 -6.88 -19.08
N ASP A 122 -15.20 -7.11 -17.88
CA ASP A 122 -14.09 -8.02 -17.54
C ASP A 122 -12.78 -7.74 -18.29
N GLY A 123 -12.69 -6.55 -18.90
CA GLY A 123 -11.53 -6.07 -19.64
C GLY A 123 -10.57 -5.27 -18.78
N TYR A 124 -9.60 -4.66 -19.45
CA TYR A 124 -8.50 -3.93 -18.82
C TYR A 124 -8.28 -2.58 -19.49
N PHE A 125 -7.82 -1.63 -18.70
CA PHE A 125 -7.06 -0.50 -19.22
C PHE A 125 -5.58 -0.81 -19.07
N THR A 126 -4.81 -0.60 -20.14
CA THR A 126 -3.36 -0.78 -20.12
C THR A 126 -2.69 0.51 -20.54
N TYR A 127 -1.64 0.92 -19.84
CA TYR A 127 -0.68 1.89 -20.36
C TYR A 127 0.72 1.29 -20.46
N GLN A 128 1.49 1.77 -21.43
CA GLN A 128 2.85 1.35 -21.68
C GLN A 128 3.81 2.54 -21.71
N LEU A 129 5.02 2.33 -21.21
CA LEU A 129 6.11 3.28 -21.21
C LEU A 129 7.30 2.65 -21.92
N LEU A 130 7.60 3.13 -23.14
CA LEU A 130 8.85 2.79 -23.83
C LEU A 130 10.00 3.56 -23.18
N ASP A 131 11.15 2.94 -23.05
CA ASP A 131 12.36 3.56 -22.53
C ASP A 131 13.08 4.44 -23.57
N ALA A 132 14.26 4.96 -23.20
CA ALA A 132 15.07 5.78 -24.09
C ALA A 132 15.77 4.98 -25.20
N SER A 133 16.07 3.69 -24.97
CA SER A 133 16.67 2.84 -25.99
C SER A 133 15.69 2.53 -27.13
N GLY A 134 14.39 2.57 -26.84
CA GLY A 134 13.34 2.21 -27.80
C GLY A 134 13.17 0.70 -27.95
N THR A 135 13.81 -0.11 -27.09
CA THR A 135 13.80 -1.58 -27.14
C THR A 135 13.27 -2.22 -25.86
N VAL A 136 13.15 -1.43 -24.78
CA VAL A 136 12.63 -1.89 -23.49
C VAL A 136 11.37 -1.09 -23.16
N PHE A 137 10.31 -1.76 -22.75
CA PHE A 137 9.11 -1.07 -22.27
C PHE A 137 8.50 -1.74 -21.06
N THR A 138 7.79 -0.95 -20.27
CA THR A 138 6.92 -1.46 -19.20
C THR A 138 5.46 -1.34 -19.61
N ALA A 139 4.63 -2.23 -19.07
CA ALA A 139 3.19 -2.22 -19.24
C ALA A 139 2.51 -2.37 -17.88
N ASN A 140 1.48 -1.57 -17.64
CA ASN A 140 0.66 -1.64 -16.44
C ASN A 140 -0.80 -1.78 -16.87
N SER A 141 -1.40 -2.92 -16.55
CA SER A 141 -2.79 -3.23 -16.83
C SER A 141 -3.60 -3.25 -15.54
N PHE A 142 -4.75 -2.63 -15.56
CA PHE A 142 -5.70 -2.59 -14.45
C PHE A 142 -7.03 -3.13 -14.95
N SER A 143 -7.57 -4.17 -14.29
CA SER A 143 -8.90 -4.65 -14.64
C SER A 143 -9.97 -3.60 -14.34
N TYR A 144 -11.08 -3.66 -15.06
CA TYR A 144 -12.24 -2.79 -14.80
C TYR A 144 -12.65 -2.84 -13.32
N ASP A 145 -12.76 -4.05 -12.75
CA ASP A 145 -13.17 -4.25 -11.36
C ASP A 145 -12.18 -3.69 -10.35
N PHE A 146 -10.88 -3.76 -10.62
CA PHE A 146 -9.85 -3.18 -9.78
C PHE A 146 -9.97 -1.65 -9.67
N LEU A 147 -10.33 -0.98 -10.77
CA LEU A 147 -10.46 0.48 -10.80
C LEU A 147 -11.80 1.01 -10.28
N LYS A 148 -12.79 0.14 -9.98
CA LYS A 148 -14.14 0.58 -9.59
C LYS A 148 -14.21 1.38 -8.30
N ASP A 149 -13.25 1.20 -7.40
CA ASP A 149 -13.21 1.94 -6.13
C ASP A 149 -12.83 3.42 -6.31
N ASN A 150 -12.27 3.78 -7.48
CA ASN A 150 -11.84 5.12 -7.88
C ASN A 150 -10.69 5.72 -7.06
N ASN A 151 -9.98 4.94 -6.24
CA ASN A 151 -8.89 5.47 -5.41
C ASN A 151 -7.63 5.80 -6.22
N LEU A 152 -7.47 5.18 -7.39
CA LEU A 152 -6.42 5.52 -8.37
C LEU A 152 -6.83 6.61 -9.36
N ARG A 153 -7.97 7.29 -9.18
CA ARG A 153 -8.50 8.24 -10.17
C ARG A 153 -7.51 9.36 -10.55
N ASN A 154 -6.68 9.79 -9.60
CA ASN A 154 -5.58 10.70 -9.85
C ASN A 154 -4.31 10.10 -9.25
N ALA A 155 -3.49 9.47 -10.09
CA ALA A 155 -2.26 8.81 -9.67
C ALA A 155 -1.08 9.34 -10.47
N THR A 156 0.09 9.38 -9.84
CA THR A 156 1.36 9.65 -10.51
C THR A 156 2.19 8.38 -10.52
N PHE A 157 2.63 7.95 -11.70
CA PHE A 157 3.48 6.77 -11.85
C PHE A 157 4.91 7.17 -12.21
N SER A 158 5.86 6.36 -11.76
CA SER A 158 7.27 6.54 -12.07
C SER A 158 7.51 6.16 -13.53
N MET A 159 8.55 6.71 -14.14
CA MET A 159 9.00 6.29 -15.45
C MET A 159 10.51 6.14 -15.47
N ASN A 160 11.01 5.16 -16.21
CA ASN A 160 12.45 4.98 -16.41
C ASN A 160 12.98 5.98 -17.45
N ARG A 161 13.10 7.25 -17.05
CA ARG A 161 13.62 8.36 -17.87
C ARG A 161 14.53 9.25 -17.05
N GLU A 162 15.32 10.05 -17.74
CA GLU A 162 16.10 11.11 -17.11
C GLU A 162 15.19 12.18 -16.47
N ALA A 163 15.56 12.62 -15.28
CA ALA A 163 14.93 13.72 -14.59
C ALA A 163 15.37 15.06 -15.19
N VAL A 164 14.45 15.75 -15.89
CA VAL A 164 14.75 16.98 -16.67
C VAL A 164 14.06 18.24 -16.14
N SER A 165 13.30 18.14 -15.06
CA SER A 165 12.56 19.25 -14.46
C SER A 165 12.95 19.43 -12.99
N ASN A 166 12.37 20.43 -12.31
CA ASN A 166 12.59 20.59 -10.88
C ASN A 166 11.87 19.50 -10.10
N CYS A 167 12.43 19.10 -8.97
CA CYS A 167 11.79 18.15 -8.07
C CYS A 167 10.44 18.68 -7.55
N ASN A 168 9.54 17.77 -7.21
CA ASN A 168 8.33 18.09 -6.47
C ASN A 168 8.66 18.71 -5.11
N LYS A 169 7.78 19.59 -4.62
CA LYS A 169 7.91 20.28 -3.34
C LYS A 169 6.65 20.07 -2.51
N ASN A 170 6.61 18.95 -1.80
CA ASN A 170 5.59 18.60 -0.82
C ASN A 170 6.26 18.47 0.54
N GLY A 171 5.51 18.73 1.61
CA GLY A 171 6.06 18.72 2.97
C GLY A 171 6.76 17.41 3.29
N ASN A 172 8.01 17.50 3.75
CA ASN A 172 8.77 16.35 4.25
C ASN A 172 8.58 16.20 5.75
N PHE A 173 8.94 15.03 6.28
CA PHE A 173 9.16 14.91 7.71
C PHE A 173 10.26 15.86 8.16
N SER A 174 10.03 16.45 9.32
CA SER A 174 11.00 17.21 10.10
C SER A 174 11.06 16.60 11.49
N ILE A 175 12.19 16.79 12.17
CA ILE A 175 12.34 16.38 13.57
C ILE A 175 12.21 17.63 14.42
N VAL A 176 11.32 17.57 15.40
CA VAL A 176 11.13 18.61 16.42
C VAL A 176 11.16 17.97 17.80
N SER A 177 11.49 18.75 18.84
CA SER A 177 11.48 18.24 20.22
C SER A 177 10.15 18.56 20.90
N ARG A 178 9.52 17.55 21.50
CA ARG A 178 8.27 17.65 22.23
C ARG A 178 8.55 17.67 23.74
N THR A 179 8.05 18.68 24.45
CA THR A 179 8.42 18.95 25.86
C THR A 179 7.26 18.81 26.85
N ASP A 180 6.08 18.43 26.39
CA ASP A 180 4.85 18.37 27.20
C ASP A 180 4.56 16.94 27.71
N LEU A 181 5.60 16.15 27.94
CA LEU A 181 5.52 14.72 28.25
C LEU A 181 5.51 14.44 29.76
N LYS A 182 4.37 14.69 30.39
CA LYS A 182 4.13 14.45 31.82
C LYS A 182 2.89 13.58 32.03
N TYR A 183 3.05 12.47 32.74
CA TYR A 183 2.02 11.47 32.97
C TYR A 183 1.80 11.22 34.45
N GLU A 184 0.75 10.48 34.81
CA GLU A 184 0.49 10.04 36.18
C GLU A 184 0.17 8.53 36.16
N ALA A 185 0.88 7.77 36.99
CA ALA A 185 0.67 6.33 37.11
C ALA A 185 -0.69 6.03 37.74
N THR A 186 -1.44 5.10 37.14
CA THR A 186 -2.75 4.67 37.66
C THR A 186 -2.71 3.31 38.34
N VAL A 187 -1.61 2.58 38.18
CA VAL A 187 -1.31 1.32 38.85
C VAL A 187 0.06 1.36 39.52
N SER A 188 0.19 0.78 40.71
CA SER A 188 1.48 0.67 41.41
C SER A 188 2.36 -0.42 40.81
N GLY A 189 3.68 -0.27 40.91
CA GLY A 189 4.66 -1.25 40.41
C GLY A 189 5.09 -0.99 38.96
N GLY A 190 5.50 -2.05 38.25
CA GLY A 190 6.07 -1.96 36.91
C GLY A 190 7.54 -1.54 36.89
N LEU A 191 8.16 -1.66 35.72
CA LEU A 191 9.56 -1.29 35.47
C LEU A 191 9.67 0.19 35.06
N GLU A 192 10.72 0.55 34.33
CA GLU A 192 10.88 1.91 33.79
C GLU A 192 9.80 2.27 32.78
N TYR A 193 9.54 3.57 32.67
CA TYR A 193 8.62 4.15 31.69
C TYR A 193 9.36 4.39 30.38
N ASN A 194 8.84 3.85 29.29
CA ASN A 194 9.42 3.92 27.95
C ASN A 194 8.61 4.92 27.13
N PHE A 195 9.23 6.05 26.83
CA PHE A 195 8.68 7.08 25.95
C PHE A 195 9.08 6.72 24.53
N ILE A 196 8.09 6.59 23.65
CA ILE A 196 8.23 6.11 22.28
C ILE A 196 7.67 7.17 21.34
N SER A 197 8.48 7.56 20.36
CA SER A 197 8.11 8.33 19.18
C SER A 197 8.52 7.56 17.91
N GLN A 198 8.29 8.13 16.74
CA GLN A 198 8.74 7.49 15.48
C GLN A 198 10.24 7.67 15.22
N VAL A 199 10.94 8.47 16.03
CA VAL A 199 12.38 8.76 15.85
C VAL A 199 13.22 8.50 17.08
N ALA A 200 12.62 8.38 18.26
CA ALA A 200 13.32 8.22 19.52
C ALA A 200 12.57 7.30 20.47
N GLN A 201 13.33 6.55 21.26
CA GLN A 201 12.83 5.77 22.38
C GLN A 201 13.73 6.00 23.59
N GLU A 202 13.15 6.40 24.72
CA GLU A 202 13.87 6.65 25.97
C GLU A 202 13.18 6.00 27.16
N SER A 203 13.95 5.32 28.01
CA SER A 203 13.48 4.74 29.27
C SER A 203 13.86 5.66 30.44
N LYS A 204 12.90 5.96 31.32
CA LYS A 204 13.11 6.76 32.54
C LYS A 204 12.48 6.06 33.76
N PRO A 205 13.04 6.23 34.97
CA PRO A 205 12.41 5.76 36.19
C PRO A 205 11.19 6.61 36.60
N THR A 206 10.98 7.75 35.96
CA THR A 206 9.91 8.72 36.25
C THR A 206 8.86 8.76 35.13
N TYR A 207 7.62 9.11 35.48
CA TYR A 207 6.49 9.29 34.56
C TYR A 207 6.53 10.63 33.79
N SER A 208 7.71 11.24 33.65
CA SER A 208 7.92 12.46 32.87
C SER A 208 9.31 12.49 32.25
N ILE A 209 9.42 13.15 31.09
CA ILE A 209 10.68 13.48 30.42
C ILE A 209 10.66 14.94 29.96
N ASP A 210 11.81 15.61 29.98
CA ASP A 210 11.92 17.03 29.62
C ASP A 210 11.67 17.27 28.13
N SER A 211 12.18 16.38 27.28
CA SER A 211 12.00 16.43 25.83
C SER A 211 12.14 15.04 25.20
N LEU A 212 11.41 14.80 24.12
CA LEU A 212 11.63 13.68 23.21
C LEU A 212 11.56 14.20 21.77
N ASP A 213 12.47 13.75 20.92
CA ASP A 213 12.40 14.07 19.49
C ASP A 213 11.26 13.29 18.83
N VAL A 214 10.54 13.95 17.93
CA VAL A 214 9.32 13.44 17.29
C VAL A 214 9.27 13.87 15.80
N LYS A 215 8.59 13.10 14.94
CA LYS A 215 8.31 13.54 13.56
C LYS A 215 7.27 14.67 13.55
N ALA A 216 7.41 15.56 12.58
CA ALA A 216 6.41 16.57 12.25
C ALA A 216 6.33 16.82 10.74
N VAL A 217 5.13 17.11 10.26
CA VAL A 217 4.86 17.55 8.88
C VAL A 217 4.20 18.91 8.94
N GLY A 218 4.94 19.95 8.53
CA GLY A 218 4.51 21.33 8.73
C GLY A 218 4.34 21.66 10.21
N THR A 219 3.13 22.04 10.62
CA THR A 219 2.79 22.33 12.03
C THR A 219 2.20 21.14 12.78
N LYS A 220 1.93 20.02 12.09
CA LYS A 220 1.37 18.81 12.71
C LYS A 220 2.51 17.97 13.26
N ILE A 221 2.56 17.83 14.58
CA ILE A 221 3.51 16.99 15.31
C ILE A 221 2.84 15.64 15.57
N GLU A 222 3.59 14.55 15.49
CA GLU A 222 3.08 13.23 15.88
C GLU A 222 2.75 13.12 17.37
N SER A 223 1.96 12.10 17.70
CA SER A 223 1.73 11.67 19.08
C SER A 223 2.98 11.04 19.69
N THR A 224 2.93 10.77 20.99
CA THR A 224 3.94 9.93 21.65
C THR A 224 3.23 8.91 22.53
N VAL A 225 3.84 7.74 22.64
CA VAL A 225 3.32 6.64 23.45
C VAL A 225 4.25 6.44 24.64
N LEU A 226 3.68 6.40 25.84
CA LEU A 226 4.34 5.94 27.04
C LEU A 226 3.89 4.51 27.32
N VAL A 227 4.82 3.60 27.53
CA VAL A 227 4.53 2.24 28.00
C VAL A 227 5.39 1.89 29.20
N GLN A 228 4.80 1.19 30.16
CA GLN A 228 5.51 0.57 31.26
C GLN A 228 5.26 -0.93 31.22
N TYR A 229 6.29 -1.74 31.42
CA TYR A 229 6.21 -3.20 31.38
C TYR A 229 6.26 -3.81 32.79
N LYS A 230 5.74 -5.03 32.93
CA LYS A 230 5.88 -5.84 34.15
C LYS A 230 7.19 -6.62 34.19
N ASP A 231 7.76 -6.92 33.02
CA ASP A 231 8.90 -7.81 32.84
C ASP A 231 10.00 -7.18 31.97
N VAL A 232 11.24 -7.62 32.19
CA VAL A 232 12.42 -7.11 31.46
C VAL A 232 12.45 -7.53 30.00
N ALA A 233 11.73 -8.61 29.64
CA ALA A 233 11.61 -9.05 28.26
C ALA A 233 10.55 -8.24 27.48
N LYS A 234 9.87 -7.28 28.12
CA LYS A 234 8.86 -6.40 27.52
C LYS A 234 7.70 -7.17 26.87
N THR A 235 7.35 -8.31 27.46
CA THR A 235 6.28 -9.19 26.98
C THR A 235 4.94 -8.94 27.65
N GLU A 236 4.92 -8.27 28.80
CA GLU A 236 3.71 -7.93 29.54
C GLU A 236 3.64 -6.42 29.80
N LEU A 237 2.68 -5.75 29.17
CA LEU A 237 2.37 -4.34 29.46
C LEU A 237 1.72 -4.21 30.85
N HIS A 238 2.13 -3.18 31.59
CA HIS A 238 1.60 -2.82 32.90
C HIS A 238 0.62 -1.65 32.82
N GLN A 239 1.03 -0.59 32.11
CA GLN A 239 0.21 0.57 31.82
C GLN A 239 0.72 1.31 30.58
N TYR A 240 -0.14 2.08 29.93
CA TYR A 240 0.22 2.89 28.77
C TYR A 240 -0.49 4.25 28.75
N GLY A 241 0.05 5.18 27.97
CA GLY A 241 -0.55 6.49 27.75
C GLY A 241 -0.17 7.07 26.40
N ILE A 242 -1.10 7.76 25.76
CA ILE A 242 -0.85 8.48 24.51
C ILE A 242 -1.03 9.96 24.77
N ARG A 243 0.00 10.75 24.47
CA ARG A 243 0.03 12.17 24.83
C ARG A 243 -1.19 12.93 24.30
N ASP A 244 -1.69 12.59 23.12
CA ASP A 244 -2.77 13.30 22.42
C ASP A 244 -4.19 12.91 22.87
N TRP A 245 -4.35 12.06 23.88
CA TRP A 245 -5.67 11.74 24.43
C TRP A 245 -6.39 12.95 25.05
N SER A 246 -5.64 13.87 25.65
CA SER A 246 -6.20 15.09 26.23
C SER A 246 -5.13 16.14 26.49
N ASN A 247 -5.54 17.38 26.74
CA ASN A 247 -4.65 18.46 27.15
C ASN A 247 -4.32 18.45 28.66
N VAL A 248 -4.76 17.44 29.41
CA VAL A 248 -4.51 17.33 30.86
C VAL A 248 -3.03 17.04 31.12
N SER A 249 -2.47 17.67 32.16
CA SER A 249 -1.08 17.46 32.60
C SER A 249 -1.01 17.46 34.14
N PRO A 250 -0.50 16.39 34.78
CA PRO A 250 -0.06 15.14 34.16
C PRO A 250 -1.22 14.33 33.54
N LEU A 251 -0.96 13.65 32.42
CA LEU A 251 -1.95 12.78 31.76
C LEU A 251 -2.05 11.43 32.52
N PRO A 252 -3.24 11.02 33.00
CA PRO A 252 -3.39 9.73 33.66
C PRO A 252 -3.20 8.58 32.66
N LEU A 253 -2.32 7.63 33.02
CA LEU A 253 -2.11 6.39 32.29
C LEU A 253 -3.31 5.45 32.41
N VAL A 254 -3.36 4.43 31.56
CA VAL A 254 -4.34 3.36 31.62
C VAL A 254 -3.64 2.06 31.98
N GLY A 255 -4.09 1.42 33.05
CA GLY A 255 -3.60 0.11 33.48
C GLY A 255 -4.09 -1.03 32.58
N MET A 256 -3.23 -2.04 32.40
CA MET A 256 -3.58 -3.29 31.73
C MET A 256 -4.27 -4.24 32.71
N ASN A 257 -5.56 -3.99 32.92
CA ASN A 257 -6.35 -4.57 34.01
C ASN A 257 -6.97 -5.93 33.67
N ASP A 258 -6.90 -6.37 32.41
CA ASP A 258 -7.48 -7.63 31.94
C ASP A 258 -6.52 -8.36 31.01
N SER A 259 -6.86 -9.59 30.62
CA SER A 259 -6.07 -10.37 29.68
C SER A 259 -6.90 -11.30 28.80
N SER A 260 -6.54 -11.38 27.52
CA SER A 260 -7.09 -12.34 26.57
C SER A 260 -6.08 -13.45 26.26
N PRO A 261 -6.53 -14.69 25.99
CA PRO A 261 -5.66 -15.73 25.46
C PRO A 261 -5.19 -15.35 24.04
N ILE A 262 -3.98 -15.78 23.69
CA ILE A 262 -3.49 -15.75 22.31
C ILE A 262 -3.76 -17.12 21.70
N LEU A 263 -4.63 -17.17 20.70
CA LEU A 263 -5.04 -18.39 20.03
C LEU A 263 -4.24 -18.59 18.74
N ASN A 264 -3.85 -19.83 18.45
CA ASN A 264 -3.19 -20.23 17.20
C ASN A 264 -3.76 -21.58 16.73
N PRO A 265 -5.02 -21.60 16.27
CA PRO A 265 -5.77 -22.85 16.03
C PRO A 265 -5.19 -23.69 14.89
N THR A 266 -4.53 -23.05 13.90
CA THR A 266 -3.93 -23.72 12.74
C THR A 266 -2.48 -24.13 12.95
N SER A 267 -1.93 -23.89 14.14
CA SER A 267 -0.50 -24.06 14.41
C SER A 267 0.40 -23.29 13.44
N PHE A 268 -0.08 -22.13 12.96
CA PHE A 268 0.68 -21.23 12.09
C PHE A 268 2.04 -20.94 12.72
N ASN A 269 3.10 -21.14 11.94
CA ASN A 269 4.45 -21.03 12.43
C ASN A 269 5.01 -19.64 12.14
N TYR A 270 5.26 -18.89 13.21
CA TYR A 270 5.79 -17.54 13.19
C TYR A 270 6.81 -17.39 14.33
N ASP A 271 7.76 -16.48 14.17
CA ASP A 271 8.79 -16.23 15.19
C ASP A 271 8.25 -15.33 16.31
N THR A 272 7.74 -14.15 15.91
CA THR A 272 7.24 -13.12 16.82
C THR A 272 5.87 -12.62 16.39
N LEU A 273 5.04 -12.30 17.38
CA LEU A 273 3.82 -11.52 17.21
C LEU A 273 4.11 -10.08 17.62
N GLU A 274 4.00 -9.16 16.70
CA GLU A 274 4.24 -7.74 16.93
C GLU A 274 2.91 -7.06 17.24
N ILE A 275 2.85 -6.29 18.32
CA ILE A 275 1.66 -5.55 18.74
C ILE A 275 1.95 -4.07 18.61
N SER A 276 1.07 -3.39 17.89
CA SER A 276 1.18 -1.97 17.63
C SER A 276 -0.07 -1.23 18.05
N VAL A 277 0.17 0.01 18.50
CA VAL A 277 -0.87 0.99 18.77
C VAL A 277 -0.83 2.04 17.65
N LEU A 278 -1.95 2.21 16.96
CA LEU A 278 -2.07 3.12 15.82
C LEU A 278 -2.76 4.41 16.25
N VAL A 279 -2.08 5.54 16.07
CA VAL A 279 -2.56 6.87 16.48
C VAL A 279 -2.39 7.86 15.33
N GLY A 280 -3.52 8.34 14.81
CA GLY A 280 -3.51 9.20 13.63
C GLY A 280 -2.90 8.47 12.42
N ASP A 281 -1.79 9.02 11.93
CA ASP A 281 -1.07 8.54 10.73
C ASP A 281 0.20 7.74 11.09
N TYR A 282 0.36 7.32 12.36
CA TYR A 282 1.56 6.64 12.86
C TYR A 282 1.24 5.34 13.62
N SER A 283 2.15 4.37 13.53
CA SER A 283 2.09 3.07 14.21
C SER A 283 3.22 2.95 15.23
N TYR A 284 2.91 2.62 16.49
CA TYR A 284 3.90 2.49 17.56
C TYR A 284 3.92 1.04 18.03
N GLU A 285 5.02 0.33 17.78
CA GLU A 285 5.21 -1.01 18.33
C GLU A 285 5.36 -0.92 19.85
N VAL A 286 4.48 -1.63 20.57
CA VAL A 286 4.46 -1.62 22.04
C VAL A 286 4.90 -2.96 22.63
N ALA A 287 4.84 -4.05 21.86
CA ALA A 287 5.35 -5.35 22.29
C ALA A 287 5.77 -6.23 21.09
N LYS A 288 6.81 -7.03 21.29
CA LYS A 288 7.15 -8.18 20.42
C LYS A 288 7.07 -9.45 21.25
N LEU A 289 6.06 -10.26 21.01
CA LEU A 289 5.79 -11.45 21.81
C LEU A 289 6.35 -12.70 21.12
N PRO A 290 7.16 -13.53 21.80
CA PRO A 290 7.56 -14.82 21.25
C PRO A 290 6.34 -15.73 21.10
N LYS A 291 6.40 -16.69 20.15
CA LYS A 291 5.35 -17.69 19.94
C LYS A 291 4.93 -18.46 21.21
N THR A 292 5.82 -18.58 22.20
CA THR A 292 5.54 -19.23 23.48
C THR A 292 4.60 -18.45 24.39
N THR A 293 4.33 -17.18 24.11
CA THR A 293 3.41 -16.35 24.88
C THR A 293 1.97 -16.73 24.59
N THR A 294 1.21 -17.07 25.63
CA THR A 294 -0.16 -17.61 25.50
C THR A 294 -1.27 -16.63 25.89
N LYS A 295 -0.92 -15.43 26.37
CA LYS A 295 -1.86 -14.42 26.83
C LYS A 295 -1.30 -13.03 26.59
N PHE A 296 -2.19 -12.06 26.39
CA PHE A 296 -1.83 -10.66 26.29
C PHE A 296 -2.62 -9.84 27.32
N TYR A 297 -1.93 -8.92 28.01
CA TYR A 297 -2.54 -8.00 28.96
C TYR A 297 -2.91 -6.70 28.27
N HIS A 298 -4.17 -6.29 28.41
CA HIS A 298 -4.74 -5.16 27.68
C HIS A 298 -5.59 -4.26 28.60
N PRO A 299 -5.92 -3.02 28.19
CA PRO A 299 -6.86 -2.20 28.93
C PRO A 299 -8.30 -2.71 28.74
N LEU A 300 -9.25 -2.21 29.52
CA LEU A 300 -10.66 -2.57 29.35
C LEU A 300 -11.19 -2.22 27.95
N ALA A 301 -10.81 -1.05 27.44
CA ALA A 301 -11.10 -0.60 26.08
C ALA A 301 -10.01 0.38 25.64
N PRO A 302 -9.68 0.43 24.33
CA PRO A 302 -8.95 1.55 23.74
C PRO A 302 -9.71 2.87 23.94
N LYS A 303 -9.00 4.00 23.96
CA LYS A 303 -9.66 5.31 24.01
C LYS A 303 -10.01 5.81 22.61
N THR A 304 -8.99 6.14 21.83
CA THR A 304 -9.11 6.71 20.47
C THR A 304 -8.21 6.00 19.46
N GLU A 305 -7.24 5.25 19.95
CA GLU A 305 -6.27 4.48 19.20
C GLU A 305 -6.82 3.13 18.76
N THR A 306 -6.27 2.60 17.68
CA THR A 306 -6.50 1.21 17.26
C THR A 306 -5.36 0.34 17.78
N TRP A 307 -5.69 -0.87 18.21
CA TRP A 307 -4.71 -1.91 18.53
C TRP A 307 -4.74 -2.97 17.44
N ALA A 308 -3.58 -3.30 16.91
CA ALA A 308 -3.44 -4.35 15.92
C ALA A 308 -2.23 -5.22 16.26
N TYR A 309 -2.27 -6.46 15.77
CA TYR A 309 -1.11 -7.33 15.76
C TYR A 309 -0.76 -7.73 14.33
N SER A 310 0.53 -7.98 14.11
CA SER A 310 1.04 -8.58 12.89
C SER A 310 1.89 -9.81 13.20
N VAL A 311 1.83 -10.80 12.32
CA VAL A 311 2.71 -11.97 12.32
C VAL A 311 3.13 -12.28 10.90
N SER A 312 4.37 -12.75 10.74
CA SER A 312 4.87 -13.29 9.46
C SER A 312 5.33 -14.71 9.65
N VAL A 313 5.17 -15.53 8.62
CA VAL A 313 5.64 -16.90 8.63
C VAL A 313 7.16 -16.94 8.81
N ASP A 314 7.65 -17.87 9.63
CA ASP A 314 9.09 -18.04 9.88
C ASP A 314 9.86 -18.44 8.60
N LYS A 315 9.22 -19.23 7.74
CA LYS A 315 9.76 -19.70 6.47
C LYS A 315 8.70 -19.72 5.38
N PRO A 316 9.05 -19.37 4.13
CA PRO A 316 8.10 -19.41 3.03
C PRO A 316 7.44 -20.79 2.85
N ILE A 317 6.12 -20.82 2.68
CA ILE A 317 5.31 -22.03 2.46
C ILE A 317 5.14 -22.19 0.96
N ASN A 318 5.66 -23.27 0.36
CA ASN A 318 5.65 -23.46 -1.10
C ASN A 318 6.23 -22.25 -1.89
N GLY A 319 7.20 -21.56 -1.29
CA GLY A 319 7.82 -20.34 -1.82
C GLY A 319 7.05 -19.04 -1.54
N TRP A 320 5.90 -19.10 -0.86
CA TRP A 320 5.11 -17.93 -0.48
C TRP A 320 5.55 -17.39 0.88
N SER A 321 5.88 -16.10 0.91
CA SER A 321 5.90 -15.33 2.15
C SER A 321 4.47 -15.01 2.56
N VAL A 322 4.13 -15.22 3.82
CA VAL A 322 2.80 -15.01 4.37
C VAL A 322 2.89 -14.06 5.55
N ALA A 323 2.10 -12.99 5.53
CA ALA A 323 1.97 -12.06 6.63
C ALA A 323 0.49 -11.85 6.95
N LEU A 324 0.15 -11.83 8.23
CA LEU A 324 -1.20 -11.59 8.73
C LEU A 324 -1.20 -10.32 9.57
N ASN A 325 -2.24 -9.49 9.41
CA ASN A 325 -2.52 -8.33 10.25
C ASN A 325 -3.98 -8.37 10.70
N GLN A 326 -4.22 -8.16 11.99
CA GLN A 326 -5.58 -8.05 12.52
C GLN A 326 -5.69 -7.01 13.63
N LYS A 327 -6.85 -6.37 13.69
CA LYS A 327 -7.30 -5.60 14.83
C LYS A 327 -7.49 -6.52 16.04
N MET A 328 -7.13 -6.01 17.20
CA MET A 328 -7.23 -6.74 18.47
C MET A 328 -8.51 -6.43 19.25
N TYR A 329 -9.16 -5.30 18.98
CA TYR A 329 -10.35 -4.86 19.70
C TYR A 329 -11.48 -4.53 18.73
N GLU A 330 -12.50 -5.36 18.73
CA GLU A 330 -13.69 -5.22 17.89
C GLU A 330 -14.95 -5.56 18.70
N GLU A 331 -16.06 -4.86 18.44
CA GLU A 331 -17.36 -5.13 19.08
C GLU A 331 -17.28 -5.26 20.62
N THR A 332 -16.46 -4.44 21.27
CA THR A 332 -16.19 -4.44 22.72
C THR A 332 -15.44 -5.65 23.28
N ASN A 333 -14.81 -6.44 22.43
CA ASN A 333 -14.05 -7.63 22.80
C ASN A 333 -12.60 -7.53 22.34
N TRP A 334 -11.70 -8.02 23.19
CA TRP A 334 -10.30 -8.23 22.84
C TRP A 334 -10.11 -9.64 22.31
N ASP A 335 -9.75 -9.78 21.04
CA ASP A 335 -9.48 -11.06 20.39
C ASP A 335 -8.10 -11.06 19.72
N ILE A 336 -7.37 -12.16 19.92
CA ILE A 336 -6.06 -12.39 19.32
C ILE A 336 -6.05 -13.84 18.83
N SER A 337 -6.51 -14.04 17.60
CA SER A 337 -6.58 -15.35 16.95
C SER A 337 -5.73 -15.38 15.68
N ILE A 338 -4.56 -15.99 15.80
CA ILE A 338 -3.60 -16.17 14.72
C ILE A 338 -4.06 -17.32 13.83
N ASP A 339 -5.01 -17.01 12.95
CA ASP A 339 -5.63 -17.98 12.08
C ASP A 339 -5.64 -17.49 10.62
N PRO A 340 -4.64 -17.84 9.80
CA PRO A 340 -4.66 -17.51 8.38
C PRO A 340 -5.77 -18.25 7.60
N SER A 341 -6.36 -19.33 8.13
CA SER A 341 -7.35 -20.13 7.39
C SER A 341 -8.68 -19.40 7.20
N VAL A 342 -8.94 -18.34 7.97
CA VAL A 342 -10.09 -17.45 7.75
C VAL A 342 -9.93 -16.59 6.48
N TYR A 343 -8.70 -16.46 5.97
CA TYR A 343 -8.40 -15.76 4.71
C TYR A 343 -8.14 -16.74 3.57
N TYR A 344 -7.30 -17.75 3.82
CA TYR A 344 -6.97 -18.77 2.82
C TYR A 344 -6.38 -20.03 3.46
N ASP A 345 -6.72 -21.20 2.90
CA ASP A 345 -6.07 -22.45 3.31
C ASP A 345 -4.63 -22.51 2.77
N LEU A 346 -3.67 -22.37 3.68
CA LEU A 346 -2.24 -22.35 3.32
C LEU A 346 -1.73 -23.70 2.79
N ASN A 347 -2.45 -24.81 3.03
CA ASN A 347 -2.04 -26.14 2.55
C ASN A 347 -2.22 -26.29 1.03
N VAL A 348 -3.08 -25.48 0.42
CA VAL A 348 -3.35 -25.52 -1.03
C VAL A 348 -2.61 -24.43 -1.80
N LEU A 349 -1.65 -23.74 -1.17
CA LEU A 349 -0.87 -22.70 -1.83
C LEU A 349 -0.15 -23.25 -3.08
N PRO A 350 -0.27 -22.57 -4.23
CA PRO A 350 0.25 -23.06 -5.49
C PRO A 350 1.77 -23.06 -5.54
N ILE A 351 2.36 -24.15 -6.05
CA ILE A 351 3.82 -24.33 -6.14
C ILE A 351 4.37 -23.72 -7.44
N THR A 352 3.62 -23.80 -8.52
CA THR A 352 3.99 -23.28 -9.85
C THR A 352 2.85 -22.47 -10.43
N HIS A 353 3.15 -21.45 -11.22
CA HIS A 353 2.16 -20.81 -12.08
C HIS A 353 2.11 -21.54 -13.42
N LEU A 354 0.93 -21.55 -14.05
CA LEU A 354 0.77 -22.13 -15.39
C LEU A 354 0.34 -21.03 -16.36
N VAL A 355 0.99 -20.99 -17.53
CA VAL A 355 0.66 -20.05 -18.60
C VAL A 355 0.01 -20.83 -19.73
N ASN A 356 -1.27 -20.58 -19.97
CA ASN A 356 -2.07 -21.18 -21.03
C ASN A 356 -2.38 -20.11 -22.08
N SER A 357 -1.55 -20.04 -23.14
CA SER A 357 -1.64 -19.00 -24.16
C SER A 357 -1.51 -17.59 -23.57
N SER A 358 -2.61 -16.84 -23.45
CA SER A 358 -2.68 -15.49 -22.91
C SER A 358 -3.31 -15.44 -21.52
N THR A 359 -3.51 -16.59 -20.87
CA THR A 359 -4.07 -16.68 -19.52
C THR A 359 -3.03 -17.25 -18.57
N ILE A 360 -2.90 -16.62 -17.41
CA ILE A 360 -2.10 -17.12 -16.30
C ILE A 360 -3.07 -17.74 -15.30
N ASP A 361 -2.98 -19.05 -15.11
CA ASP A 361 -3.63 -19.74 -14.00
C ASP A 361 -2.81 -19.46 -12.75
N THR A 362 -3.46 -18.80 -11.80
CA THR A 362 -2.83 -18.37 -10.54
C THR A 362 -2.67 -19.53 -9.57
N GLY A 363 -3.38 -20.65 -9.80
CA GLY A 363 -3.44 -21.80 -8.91
C GLY A 363 -4.23 -21.54 -7.62
N PHE A 364 -4.83 -20.35 -7.47
CA PHE A 364 -5.73 -20.05 -6.36
C PHE A 364 -7.18 -20.36 -6.74
N THR A 365 -7.94 -20.85 -5.77
CA THR A 365 -9.40 -20.95 -5.86
C THR A 365 -10.01 -19.94 -4.90
N PHE A 366 -10.77 -18.98 -5.43
CA PHE A 366 -11.48 -17.98 -4.65
C PHE A 366 -13.00 -18.19 -4.76
N SER A 367 -13.71 -17.87 -3.68
CA SER A 367 -15.16 -17.79 -3.63
C SER A 367 -15.66 -16.39 -4.00
N GLU A 368 -16.96 -16.25 -4.32
CA GLU A 368 -17.57 -14.92 -4.55
C GLU A 368 -17.56 -14.01 -3.30
N THR A 369 -17.30 -14.58 -2.12
CA THR A 369 -17.20 -13.84 -0.85
C THR A 369 -15.78 -13.43 -0.50
N ASP A 370 -14.77 -13.92 -1.22
CA ASP A 370 -13.39 -13.55 -0.98
C ASP A 370 -13.14 -12.14 -1.50
N TYR A 371 -12.54 -11.31 -0.67
CA TYR A 371 -12.31 -9.91 -0.97
C TYR A 371 -10.82 -9.60 -0.97
N GLY A 372 -10.37 -8.79 -1.93
CA GLY A 372 -8.97 -8.40 -2.00
C GLY A 372 -8.47 -8.10 -3.41
N PHE A 373 -7.15 -8.03 -3.51
CA PHE A 373 -6.44 -7.61 -4.70
C PHE A 373 -5.30 -8.57 -5.05
N SER A 374 -4.99 -8.63 -6.34
CA SER A 374 -3.90 -9.44 -6.88
C SER A 374 -3.07 -8.60 -7.84
N ARG A 375 -1.76 -8.80 -7.79
CA ARG A 375 -0.78 -8.28 -8.74
C ARG A 375 0.01 -9.44 -9.29
N ILE A 376 0.08 -9.52 -10.61
CA ILE A 376 1.00 -10.41 -11.32
C ILE A 376 1.99 -9.55 -12.10
N ALA A 377 3.28 -9.80 -11.91
CA ALA A 377 4.32 -9.18 -12.72
C ALA A 377 5.12 -10.25 -13.45
N TYR A 378 5.31 -10.08 -14.76
CA TYR A 378 6.21 -10.92 -15.54
C TYR A 378 7.21 -10.10 -16.34
N ARG A 379 8.35 -10.76 -16.66
CA ARG A 379 9.37 -10.23 -17.56
C ARG A 379 9.70 -11.26 -18.64
N SER A 380 9.67 -10.78 -19.88
CA SER A 380 10.10 -11.54 -21.06
C SER A 380 11.15 -10.74 -21.83
N GLU A 381 12.06 -11.45 -22.49
CA GLU A 381 13.18 -10.87 -23.24
C GLU A 381 13.33 -11.55 -24.59
N SER A 382 13.77 -10.79 -25.59
CA SER A 382 14.24 -11.30 -26.87
C SER A 382 15.66 -10.80 -27.12
N ASN A 383 16.51 -11.65 -27.67
CA ASN A 383 17.83 -11.25 -28.17
C ASN A 383 17.87 -11.15 -29.70
N SER A 384 16.73 -11.34 -30.36
CA SER A 384 16.61 -11.25 -31.82
C SER A 384 16.81 -9.81 -32.27
N GLY A 385 17.91 -9.54 -32.99
CA GLY A 385 18.24 -8.19 -33.46
C GLY A 385 18.71 -7.22 -32.37
N GLY A 386 19.03 -7.73 -31.18
CA GLY A 386 19.39 -6.93 -30.00
C GLY A 386 18.49 -7.25 -28.80
N LEU A 387 18.88 -6.77 -27.62
CA LEU A 387 18.10 -6.96 -26.40
C LEU A 387 16.80 -6.16 -26.48
N HIS A 388 15.67 -6.86 -26.46
CA HIS A 388 14.35 -6.31 -26.22
C HIS A 388 13.80 -6.89 -24.92
N ARG A 389 13.06 -6.10 -24.16
CA ARG A 389 12.49 -6.55 -22.89
C ARG A 389 11.14 -5.90 -22.64
N VAL A 390 10.23 -6.70 -22.10
CA VAL A 390 9.00 -6.19 -21.49
C VAL A 390 8.95 -6.57 -20.02
N THR A 391 8.52 -5.63 -19.18
CA THR A 391 8.02 -5.94 -17.83
C THR A 391 6.56 -5.52 -17.75
N HIS A 392 5.66 -6.46 -17.53
CA HIS A 392 4.22 -6.22 -17.52
C HIS A 392 3.66 -6.55 -16.14
N LYS A 393 2.99 -5.58 -15.52
CA LYS A 393 2.26 -5.74 -14.25
C LYS A 393 0.76 -5.67 -14.51
N ILE A 394 0.03 -6.61 -13.93
CA ILE A 394 -1.41 -6.75 -14.08
C ILE A 394 -2.02 -6.71 -12.69
N PHE A 395 -2.87 -5.71 -12.46
CA PHE A 395 -3.59 -5.47 -11.22
C PHE A 395 -5.05 -5.86 -11.40
N THR A 396 -5.52 -6.76 -10.55
CA THR A 396 -6.89 -7.28 -10.56
C THR A 396 -7.45 -7.38 -9.15
N THR A 397 -8.76 -7.54 -9.03
CA THR A 397 -9.34 -8.20 -7.85
C THR A 397 -8.89 -9.67 -7.79
N LEU A 398 -9.18 -10.38 -6.69
CA LEU A 398 -8.84 -11.80 -6.58
C LEU A 398 -9.48 -12.62 -7.71
N SER A 399 -8.65 -13.41 -8.42
CA SER A 399 -9.08 -14.28 -9.51
C SER A 399 -8.20 -15.53 -9.60
N SER A 400 -8.80 -16.67 -9.95
CA SER A 400 -8.09 -17.91 -10.24
C SER A 400 -7.36 -17.86 -11.58
N GLU A 401 -7.85 -17.06 -12.52
CA GLU A 401 -7.27 -16.88 -13.84
C GLU A 401 -7.12 -15.40 -14.16
N VAL A 402 -5.94 -15.01 -14.66
CA VAL A 402 -5.67 -13.65 -15.09
C VAL A 402 -5.34 -13.66 -16.57
N VAL A 403 -6.17 -12.98 -17.34
CA VAL A 403 -5.94 -12.76 -18.77
C VAL A 403 -4.90 -11.67 -18.94
N VAL A 404 -3.87 -11.93 -19.74
CA VAL A 404 -2.80 -11.00 -20.08
C VAL A 404 -3.21 -10.19 -21.31
N PRO A 405 -3.42 -8.87 -21.18
CA PRO A 405 -3.77 -8.03 -22.32
C PRO A 405 -2.72 -8.06 -23.43
N GLU A 406 -3.18 -8.04 -24.68
CA GLU A 406 -2.33 -7.90 -25.85
C GLU A 406 -1.64 -6.52 -25.83
N LEU A 407 -0.31 -6.55 -25.89
CA LEU A 407 0.51 -5.34 -25.83
C LEU A 407 0.70 -4.69 -27.21
N PHE A 408 1.01 -3.40 -27.19
CA PHE A 408 1.47 -2.66 -28.35
C PHE A 408 2.99 -2.78 -28.49
N TYR A 409 3.45 -3.63 -29.41
CA TYR A 409 4.89 -3.91 -29.62
C TYR A 409 5.59 -2.95 -30.59
N TYR A 410 5.08 -1.73 -30.77
CA TYR A 410 5.70 -0.71 -31.63
C TYR A 410 6.03 -1.25 -33.03
N THR A 411 7.21 -0.90 -33.57
CA THR A 411 7.71 -1.37 -34.86
C THR A 411 8.59 -2.62 -34.73
N PHE A 412 8.47 -3.39 -33.64
CA PHE A 412 9.31 -4.57 -33.43
C PHE A 412 9.02 -5.66 -34.46
N ASP A 413 10.05 -6.40 -34.86
CA ASP A 413 9.93 -7.53 -35.78
C ASP A 413 9.10 -8.66 -35.16
N GLU A 414 8.44 -9.46 -36.00
CA GLU A 414 7.49 -10.48 -35.52
C GLU A 414 8.12 -11.49 -34.55
N ASN A 415 9.37 -11.90 -34.80
CA ASN A 415 10.08 -12.81 -33.89
C ASN A 415 10.27 -12.19 -32.50
N VAL A 416 10.63 -10.90 -32.43
CA VAL A 416 10.76 -10.17 -31.17
C VAL A 416 9.40 -10.12 -30.47
N LYS A 417 8.30 -9.85 -31.19
CA LYS A 417 6.96 -9.82 -30.60
C LYS A 417 6.55 -11.14 -29.99
N GLN A 418 6.86 -12.27 -30.62
CA GLN A 418 6.51 -13.59 -30.09
C GLN A 418 7.31 -13.93 -28.83
N ASP A 419 8.62 -13.63 -28.82
CA ASP A 419 9.49 -13.84 -27.65
C ASP A 419 9.08 -13.00 -26.44
N LEU A 420 8.54 -11.79 -26.67
CA LEU A 420 8.14 -10.87 -25.60
C LEU A 420 6.79 -11.21 -24.96
N LYS A 421 6.01 -12.16 -25.51
CA LYS A 421 4.77 -12.61 -24.87
C LYS A 421 5.07 -13.32 -23.55
N VAL A 422 4.06 -13.39 -22.68
CA VAL A 422 4.14 -14.21 -21.47
C VAL A 422 4.32 -15.68 -21.85
N SER A 423 5.17 -16.40 -21.12
CA SER A 423 5.36 -17.83 -21.27
C SER A 423 5.76 -18.46 -19.94
N ALA A 424 5.80 -19.79 -19.88
CA ALA A 424 6.31 -20.51 -18.70
C ALA A 424 7.80 -20.26 -18.40
N ALA A 425 8.55 -19.64 -19.32
CA ALA A 425 9.95 -19.28 -19.14
C ALA A 425 10.14 -17.82 -18.65
N SER A 426 9.07 -17.03 -18.59
CA SER A 426 9.13 -15.63 -18.13
C SER A 426 9.52 -15.56 -16.66
N GLY A 427 10.30 -14.53 -16.29
CA GLY A 427 10.46 -14.17 -14.88
C GLY A 427 9.10 -13.77 -14.31
N TYR A 428 8.82 -14.14 -13.07
CA TYR A 428 7.47 -14.04 -12.50
C TYR A 428 7.50 -13.62 -11.03
N SER A 429 6.55 -12.78 -10.63
CA SER A 429 6.20 -12.53 -9.23
C SER A 429 4.69 -12.36 -9.09
N GLN A 430 4.17 -12.82 -7.97
CA GLN A 430 2.76 -12.69 -7.65
C GLN A 430 2.58 -12.20 -6.22
N SER A 431 1.62 -11.31 -6.04
CA SER A 431 1.31 -10.72 -4.74
C SER A 431 -0.21 -10.62 -4.58
N LEU A 432 -0.71 -11.02 -3.43
CA LEU A 432 -2.12 -10.96 -3.09
C LEU A 432 -2.30 -10.32 -1.73
N VAL A 433 -3.35 -9.52 -1.60
CA VAL A 433 -3.91 -9.11 -0.32
C VAL A 433 -5.31 -9.69 -0.26
N ILE A 434 -5.55 -10.55 0.72
CA ILE A 434 -6.84 -11.17 1.00
C ILE A 434 -7.35 -10.55 2.29
N ALA A 435 -8.56 -9.99 2.27
CA ALA A 435 -9.13 -9.29 3.41
C ALA A 435 -10.55 -9.80 3.70
N LEU A 436 -11.02 -9.53 4.92
CA LEU A 436 -12.38 -9.89 5.30
C LEU A 436 -13.39 -8.89 4.71
N PRO A 437 -14.66 -9.30 4.48
CA PRO A 437 -15.70 -8.39 4.05
C PRO A 437 -15.83 -7.18 4.99
N GLY A 438 -15.89 -5.98 4.43
CA GLY A 438 -15.93 -4.72 5.19
C GLY A 438 -14.57 -4.15 5.59
N SER A 439 -13.46 -4.73 5.09
CA SER A 439 -12.14 -4.11 5.15
C SER A 439 -12.12 -2.79 4.39
N ASP A 440 -11.41 -1.79 4.93
CA ASP A 440 -11.24 -0.46 4.32
C ASP A 440 -10.05 -0.40 3.34
N LEU A 441 -9.57 -1.55 2.87
CA LEU A 441 -8.41 -1.61 1.96
C LEU A 441 -8.83 -1.28 0.54
N ASP A 442 -8.05 -0.44 -0.12
CA ASP A 442 -8.35 0.00 -1.47
C ASP A 442 -7.22 -0.23 -2.50
N SER A 443 -7.51 0.08 -3.76
CA SER A 443 -6.58 -0.07 -4.88
C SER A 443 -5.35 0.82 -4.76
N TYR A 444 -5.46 1.99 -4.13
CA TYR A 444 -4.32 2.87 -3.89
C TYR A 444 -3.41 2.28 -2.81
N ASP A 445 -3.98 1.78 -1.71
CA ASP A 445 -3.24 1.08 -0.66
C ASP A 445 -2.46 -0.10 -1.25
N PHE A 446 -3.13 -0.94 -2.04
CA PHE A 446 -2.51 -2.11 -2.65
C PHE A 446 -1.38 -1.76 -3.63
N VAL A 447 -1.59 -0.78 -4.53
CA VAL A 447 -0.54 -0.38 -5.49
C VAL A 447 0.66 0.26 -4.78
N SER A 448 0.44 0.93 -3.64
CA SER A 448 1.52 1.58 -2.87
C SER A 448 2.57 0.59 -2.36
N LEU A 449 2.19 -0.67 -2.11
CA LEU A 449 3.08 -1.75 -1.65
C LEU A 449 4.24 -2.01 -2.61
N PHE A 450 4.08 -1.64 -3.88
CA PHE A 450 5.06 -1.90 -4.92
C PHE A 450 5.85 -0.63 -5.32
N SER A 451 5.68 0.49 -4.62
CA SER A 451 6.35 1.74 -4.97
C SER A 451 7.89 1.67 -4.88
N HIS A 452 8.55 2.57 -5.61
CA HIS A 452 10.01 2.83 -5.53
C HIS A 452 10.94 1.66 -5.85
N GLY A 453 10.50 0.75 -6.72
CA GLY A 453 11.27 -0.43 -7.11
C GLY A 453 12.54 -0.14 -7.92
N ASP A 454 13.33 -1.20 -8.10
CA ASP A 454 14.45 -1.25 -9.03
C ASP A 454 14.02 -1.96 -10.33
N ILE A 455 14.69 -1.67 -11.45
CA ILE A 455 14.43 -2.28 -12.75
C ILE A 455 14.68 -3.80 -12.77
N THR A 456 15.43 -4.33 -11.80
CA THR A 456 15.80 -5.75 -11.75
C THR A 456 14.78 -6.60 -10.99
N ASP A 457 14.10 -6.03 -9.99
CA ASP A 457 13.16 -6.75 -9.14
C ASP A 457 11.77 -6.80 -9.78
N LEU A 458 11.05 -7.90 -9.57
CA LEU A 458 9.65 -8.07 -9.98
C LEU A 458 8.67 -7.96 -8.81
N LYS A 459 9.18 -7.97 -7.58
CA LYS A 459 8.38 -7.82 -6.35
C LYS A 459 8.04 -6.37 -6.05
N ILE A 460 8.80 -5.43 -6.62
CA ILE A 460 8.61 -3.98 -6.49
C ILE A 460 8.69 -3.33 -7.87
N ASP A 461 8.03 -2.19 -8.03
CA ASP A 461 7.79 -1.55 -9.32
C ASP A 461 8.62 -0.27 -9.47
N HIS A 462 9.60 -0.33 -10.39
CA HIS A 462 10.39 0.84 -10.76
C HIS A 462 9.54 1.97 -11.36
N ASP A 463 8.58 1.63 -12.20
CA ASP A 463 7.53 2.50 -12.76
C ASP A 463 6.23 2.45 -11.92
N GLY A 464 6.33 2.08 -10.64
CA GLY A 464 5.22 2.03 -9.70
C GLY A 464 4.70 3.41 -9.29
N LEU A 465 3.76 3.41 -8.36
CA LEU A 465 3.17 4.64 -7.81
C LEU A 465 4.26 5.55 -7.19
N VAL A 466 4.16 6.84 -7.48
CA VAL A 466 5.01 7.90 -6.91
C VAL A 466 4.32 8.45 -5.67
N ILE A 467 4.74 7.98 -4.50
CA ILE A 467 4.11 8.27 -3.21
C ILE A 467 5.18 8.71 -2.20
N SER A 468 4.99 9.83 -1.50
CA SER A 468 6.05 10.38 -0.62
C SER A 468 6.28 9.49 0.61
N GLU A 469 7.43 9.65 1.28
CA GLU A 469 7.68 8.91 2.53
C GLU A 469 6.62 9.22 3.62
N VAL A 470 6.06 10.43 3.57
CA VAL A 470 4.97 10.88 4.47
C VAL A 470 3.67 10.14 4.15
N ASP A 471 3.31 10.04 2.88
CA ASP A 471 2.07 9.39 2.46
C ASP A 471 2.15 7.87 2.62
N ILE A 472 3.33 7.25 2.40
CA ILE A 472 3.56 5.82 2.67
C ILE A 472 3.30 5.49 4.14
N GLU A 473 3.85 6.28 5.07
CA GLU A 473 3.64 6.06 6.52
C GLU A 473 2.14 6.09 6.87
N LYS A 474 1.41 7.03 6.29
CA LYS A 474 -0.03 7.15 6.47
C LYS A 474 -0.76 5.92 5.91
N VAL A 475 -0.48 5.54 4.66
CA VAL A 475 -1.10 4.37 4.01
C VAL A 475 -0.82 3.09 4.79
N ASN A 476 0.41 2.88 5.24
CA ASN A 476 0.78 1.73 6.05
C ASN A 476 0.01 1.69 7.38
N THR A 477 -0.10 2.84 8.06
CA THR A 477 -0.87 2.95 9.31
C THR A 477 -2.36 2.70 9.07
N ASP A 478 -2.94 3.27 8.01
CA ASP A 478 -4.36 3.09 7.69
C ASP A 478 -4.66 1.65 7.27
N THR A 479 -3.78 1.02 6.49
CA THR A 479 -3.84 -0.40 6.12
C THR A 479 -3.82 -1.29 7.36
N GLN A 480 -2.94 -1.03 8.33
CA GLN A 480 -2.85 -1.81 9.57
C GLN A 480 -4.10 -1.72 10.47
N LYS A 481 -5.00 -0.76 10.24
CA LYS A 481 -6.32 -0.70 10.90
C LYS A 481 -7.33 -1.68 10.29
N SER A 482 -6.95 -2.44 9.26
CA SER A 482 -7.77 -3.45 8.61
C SER A 482 -7.30 -4.88 8.90
N ASN A 483 -8.20 -5.85 8.70
CA ASN A 483 -7.93 -7.28 8.89
C ASN A 483 -7.60 -7.91 7.53
N PHE A 484 -6.36 -8.36 7.33
CA PHE A 484 -5.90 -8.88 6.05
C PHE A 484 -4.74 -9.86 6.18
N MET A 485 -4.55 -10.65 5.12
CA MET A 485 -3.39 -11.49 4.88
C MET A 485 -2.74 -11.11 3.56
N VAL A 486 -1.40 -10.99 3.58
CA VAL A 486 -0.58 -10.77 2.39
C VAL A 486 0.13 -12.06 2.02
N LEU A 487 0.10 -12.39 0.74
CA LEU A 487 0.83 -13.50 0.13
C LEU A 487 1.76 -12.95 -0.95
N VAL A 488 3.06 -13.24 -0.89
CA VAL A 488 4.03 -12.81 -1.90
C VAL A 488 4.92 -13.98 -2.33
N LYS A 489 5.06 -14.18 -3.64
CA LYS A 489 5.95 -15.17 -4.25
C LYS A 489 7.04 -14.50 -5.09
#